data_AF-A0A8J5JBM0-F1
#
_entry.id   AF-A0A8J5JBM0-F1
#
_cell.length_a   1.000
_cell.length_b   1.000
_cell.length_c   1.000
_cell.angle_alpha   90.00
_cell.angle_beta   90.00
_cell.angle_gamma   90.00
#
_symmetry.space_group_name_H-M   'P 1'
#
loop_
_entity.id
_entity.type
_entity.pdbx_description
1 polymer ?
#
loop_
_entity_poly.entity_id
_entity_poly.type
_entity_poly.pdbx_seq_one_letter_code
_entity_poly.pdbx_strand_id
1 'polypeptide(L)'
;MPMNAATSDLPQNQDLPMNESIATNLAVYAILVSNSFFGWWGADNEAWNCYSPVSSSETLSMADHFNLTTRSSPNATFVSDVHERIVDYFTKAENASVTDKLAKVEFSHVDMSDNILFDALTIEIPTLKYGEQEDNSSSSNPFYQRLHDYLCNSQACLMPDAKELTEDGTETTIYPRVQALAICLNDAGGEELVVDFKYYEPNQILQSCKQRSNTSMIIVSVGKRIEGDSLEPPGAGAAVEDAAQVVNARMVYSLTVGRLSWTLENLGDTYGAECASENGCLGIRFPLESTHNSSFNDHLLVSQHSIPTRSLSPINLNRYWFSVGTSQWTILASTMEETRGAALPTETRPALVVLPRNFKRADTSFTNFMKEYGWGDCEIFIDKHINHVEKNHLYIEHTLQPAYTAGLYFIFQNAVVLKQLPSNASVDSTKTSLDFLGNIQEMNVQASIPTTNMLLAIAGCIFVVLAGIIIAVLGKRGEGELLEHGTARTAAEVISNPDKFPPFMLRLQLRDRIAGDMAETSLDSLHAKHVVLVKATDDNEHFVVGG
;
A
#
# COMPACT_ATOMS: atom_id res chain seq x y z
N MET A 1 13.78 21.00 6.85
CA MET A 1 15.21 20.67 6.64
C MET A 1 15.42 20.33 5.17
N PRO A 2 16.14 21.14 4.38
CA PRO A 2 16.49 20.78 3.01
C PRO A 2 17.24 19.44 2.96
N MET A 3 16.97 18.59 1.99
CA MET A 3 17.67 17.29 1.85
C MET A 3 19.16 17.46 1.48
N ASN A 4 19.50 18.57 0.82
CA ASN A 4 20.87 18.93 0.46
C ASN A 4 21.60 19.77 1.53
N ALA A 5 21.00 19.96 2.71
CA ALA A 5 21.60 20.75 3.79
C ALA A 5 22.85 20.07 4.34
N ALA A 6 23.86 20.87 4.70
CA ALA A 6 25.00 20.37 5.46
C ALA A 6 24.55 20.02 6.88
N THR A 7 25.21 19.06 7.54
CA THR A 7 24.90 18.65 8.91
C THR A 7 24.91 19.80 9.91
N SER A 8 25.75 20.82 9.68
CA SER A 8 25.83 22.04 10.51
C SER A 8 24.58 22.93 10.45
N ASP A 9 23.80 22.80 9.38
CA ASP A 9 22.65 23.66 9.10
C ASP A 9 21.33 22.99 9.54
N LEU A 10 21.41 21.77 10.06
CA LEU A 10 20.28 21.04 10.60
C LEU A 10 19.93 21.53 12.02
N PRO A 11 18.63 21.53 12.38
CA PRO A 11 18.20 21.90 13.71
C PRO A 11 18.76 20.94 14.77
N GLN A 12 18.89 21.44 16.00
CA GLN A 12 19.35 20.63 17.13
C GLN A 12 18.21 19.74 17.64
N ASN A 13 18.53 18.68 18.39
CA ASN A 13 17.49 17.80 18.97
C ASN A 13 16.48 18.55 19.85
N GLN A 14 16.92 19.60 20.55
CA GLN A 14 16.06 20.43 21.39
C GLN A 14 14.98 21.20 20.59
N ASP A 15 15.18 21.34 19.28
CA ASP A 15 14.25 22.03 18.38
C ASP A 15 13.23 21.05 17.76
N LEU A 16 13.32 19.75 18.09
CA LEU A 16 12.37 18.75 17.64
C LEU A 16 11.00 19.03 18.29
N PRO A 17 9.91 19.15 17.53
CA PRO A 17 8.62 19.57 18.07
C PRO A 17 7.88 18.43 18.79
N MET A 18 8.49 17.25 18.88
CA MET A 18 7.92 16.03 19.45
C MET A 18 9.02 15.18 20.11
N ASN A 19 8.63 14.09 20.77
CA ASN A 19 9.57 13.15 21.37
C ASN A 19 10.39 12.40 20.29
N GLU A 20 11.69 12.15 20.55
CA GLU A 20 12.58 11.36 19.66
C GLU A 20 11.98 9.98 19.32
N SER A 21 11.30 9.30 20.25
CA SER A 21 10.65 8.01 19.97
C SER A 21 9.52 8.13 18.93
N ILE A 22 8.68 9.17 19.04
CA ILE A 22 7.60 9.42 18.06
C ILE A 22 8.22 9.77 16.71
N ALA A 23 9.18 10.68 16.67
CA ALA A 23 9.87 11.06 15.45
C ALA A 23 10.56 9.87 14.76
N THR A 24 11.18 8.98 15.55
CA THR A 24 11.79 7.73 15.06
C THR A 24 10.75 6.84 14.40
N ASN A 25 9.61 6.63 15.07
CA ASN A 25 8.54 5.77 14.54
C ASN A 25 7.95 6.36 13.25
N LEU A 26 7.74 7.68 13.19
CA LEU A 26 7.27 8.35 11.97
C LEU A 26 8.26 8.21 10.81
N ALA A 27 9.57 8.30 11.08
CA ALA A 27 10.61 8.05 10.07
C ALA A 27 10.60 6.60 9.56
N VAL A 28 10.43 5.62 10.46
CA VAL A 28 10.26 4.20 10.09
C VAL A 28 9.08 4.02 9.13
N TYR A 29 7.90 4.55 9.50
CA TYR A 29 6.72 4.45 8.65
C TYR A 29 6.92 5.15 7.31
N ALA A 30 7.52 6.36 7.30
CA ALA A 30 7.79 7.08 6.06
C ALA A 30 8.68 6.28 5.10
N ILE A 31 9.78 5.70 5.59
CA ILE A 31 10.67 4.85 4.79
C ILE A 31 9.92 3.61 4.26
N LEU A 32 9.14 2.94 5.10
CA LEU A 32 8.41 1.73 4.72
C LEU A 32 7.33 1.95 3.66
N VAL A 33 6.56 3.02 3.79
CA VAL A 33 5.38 3.23 2.94
C VAL A 33 5.73 3.96 1.64
N SER A 34 6.85 4.67 1.57
CA SER A 34 7.23 5.48 0.40
C SER A 34 7.21 4.69 -0.91
N ASN A 35 7.84 3.51 -0.97
CA ASN A 35 7.84 2.72 -2.20
C ASN A 35 6.44 2.22 -2.58
N SER A 36 5.56 1.97 -1.60
CA SER A 36 4.18 1.55 -1.88
C SER A 36 3.39 2.63 -2.62
N PHE A 37 3.67 3.90 -2.31
CA PHE A 37 2.97 5.05 -2.90
C PHE A 37 3.65 5.64 -4.14
N PHE A 38 4.95 5.46 -4.30
CA PHE A 38 5.69 6.08 -5.40
C PHE A 38 6.22 5.08 -6.42
N GLY A 39 6.58 3.86 -6.00
CA GLY A 39 7.10 2.82 -6.89
C GLY A 39 8.44 3.16 -7.55
N TRP A 40 9.26 3.99 -6.89
CA TRP A 40 10.52 4.50 -7.44
C TRP A 40 11.76 3.71 -7.02
N TRP A 41 11.61 2.67 -6.20
CA TRP A 41 12.71 1.82 -5.76
C TRP A 41 12.58 0.44 -6.40
N GLY A 42 13.68 -0.04 -6.99
CA GLY A 42 13.83 -1.44 -7.39
C GLY A 42 13.90 -2.36 -6.16
N ALA A 43 13.71 -3.66 -6.38
CA ALA A 43 13.63 -4.65 -5.30
C ALA A 43 14.86 -4.66 -4.36
N ASP A 44 16.07 -4.38 -4.88
CA ASP A 44 17.28 -4.35 -4.06
C ASP A 44 17.39 -3.10 -3.17
N ASN A 45 16.67 -2.03 -3.52
CA ASN A 45 16.70 -0.73 -2.84
C ASN A 45 15.44 -0.45 -2.01
N GLU A 46 14.40 -1.28 -2.14
CA GLU A 46 13.20 -1.18 -1.32
C GLU A 46 13.51 -1.45 0.15
N ALA A 47 12.90 -0.67 1.05
CA ALA A 47 13.19 -0.72 2.47
C ALA A 47 12.82 -2.07 3.12
N TRP A 48 11.77 -2.74 2.62
CA TRP A 48 11.26 -3.97 3.21
C TRP A 48 10.59 -4.89 2.20
N ASN A 49 11.23 -6.02 1.89
CA ASN A 49 10.71 -7.08 1.03
C ASN A 49 11.37 -8.44 1.32
N CYS A 50 11.06 -9.45 0.52
CA CYS A 50 11.56 -10.82 0.70
C CYS A 50 13.10 -10.95 0.56
N TYR A 51 13.77 -9.97 -0.02
CA TYR A 51 15.23 -9.92 -0.18
C TYR A 51 15.93 -9.16 0.96
N SER A 52 15.20 -8.47 1.83
CA SER A 52 15.80 -7.70 2.92
C SER A 52 16.62 -8.59 3.87
N PRO A 53 17.91 -8.28 4.11
CA PRO A 53 18.82 -9.13 4.86
C PRO A 53 18.48 -9.11 6.36
N VAL A 54 17.81 -10.16 6.85
CA VAL A 54 17.39 -10.24 8.25
C VAL A 54 17.61 -11.64 8.84
N SER A 55 18.13 -11.70 10.06
CA SER A 55 18.18 -12.91 10.88
C SER A 55 16.79 -13.21 11.45
N SER A 56 16.20 -14.35 11.06
CA SER A 56 14.79 -14.69 11.29
C SER A 56 14.49 -15.35 12.65
N SER A 57 15.37 -15.26 13.65
CA SER A 57 15.22 -16.03 14.89
C SER A 57 14.39 -15.37 16.00
N GLU A 58 14.17 -14.05 15.96
CA GLU A 58 13.55 -13.28 17.07
C GLU A 58 12.62 -12.14 16.58
N THR A 59 12.27 -11.19 17.45
CA THR A 59 11.62 -9.93 17.08
C THR A 59 12.64 -8.93 16.53
N LEU A 60 12.29 -8.14 15.52
CA LEU A 60 13.14 -7.10 14.93
C LEU A 60 12.48 -5.73 15.10
N SER A 61 13.17 -4.80 15.76
CA SER A 61 12.83 -3.38 15.75
C SER A 61 13.11 -2.78 14.38
N MET A 62 12.10 -2.19 13.75
CA MET A 62 12.28 -1.55 12.45
C MET A 62 13.12 -0.28 12.53
N ALA A 63 13.10 0.41 13.68
CA ALA A 63 13.96 1.56 13.93
C ALA A 63 15.44 1.16 13.97
N ASP A 64 15.76 0.02 14.59
CA ASP A 64 17.14 -0.51 14.63
C ASP A 64 17.56 -1.02 13.25
N HIS A 65 16.66 -1.69 12.52
CA HIS A 65 16.91 -2.17 11.16
C HIS A 65 17.33 -1.04 10.21
N PHE A 66 16.69 0.13 10.33
CA PHE A 66 17.01 1.31 9.55
C PHE A 66 18.10 2.20 10.17
N ASN A 67 18.76 1.76 11.24
CA ASN A 67 19.78 2.51 11.96
C ASN A 67 19.32 3.93 12.37
N LEU A 68 18.09 4.04 12.88
CA LEU A 68 17.51 5.31 13.34
C LEU A 68 17.72 5.55 14.85
N THR A 69 18.16 4.53 15.58
CA THR A 69 18.41 4.56 17.03
C THR A 69 19.90 4.67 17.38
N THR A 70 20.79 4.42 16.42
CA THR A 70 22.24 4.42 16.61
C THR A 70 22.85 5.73 16.11
N ARG A 71 23.71 6.34 16.93
CA ARG A 71 24.44 7.56 16.56
C ARG A 71 25.53 7.23 15.54
N SER A 72 25.55 7.93 14.40
CA SER A 72 26.58 7.74 13.36
C SER A 72 27.97 8.18 13.81
N SER A 73 28.05 9.16 14.72
CA SER A 73 29.30 9.66 15.28
C SER A 73 29.11 10.25 16.69
N PRO A 74 30.18 10.48 17.47
CA PRO A 74 30.08 11.08 18.81
C PRO A 74 29.45 12.48 18.84
N ASN A 75 29.49 13.21 17.72
CA ASN A 75 28.94 14.55 17.58
C ASN A 75 27.61 14.56 16.81
N ALA A 76 27.11 13.40 16.38
CA ALA A 76 25.87 13.32 15.64
C ALA A 76 24.66 13.56 16.56
N THR A 77 23.68 14.28 16.02
CA THR A 77 22.39 14.53 16.63
C THR A 77 21.35 13.53 16.08
N PHE A 78 20.22 13.38 16.77
CA PHE A 78 19.11 12.58 16.26
C PHE A 78 18.59 13.09 14.94
N VAL A 79 18.41 14.40 14.86
CA VAL A 79 17.94 15.06 13.66
C VAL A 79 18.90 14.80 12.49
N SER A 80 20.21 14.88 12.71
CA SER A 80 21.19 14.60 11.65
C SER A 80 21.20 13.13 11.21
N ASP A 81 21.12 12.19 12.16
CA ASP A 81 21.11 10.76 11.82
C ASP A 81 19.85 10.39 11.02
N VAL A 82 18.67 10.85 11.47
CA VAL A 82 17.41 10.56 10.77
C VAL A 82 17.36 11.24 9.41
N HIS A 83 17.81 12.49 9.31
CA HIS A 83 17.93 13.20 8.04
C HIS A 83 18.82 12.44 7.07
N GLU A 84 20.01 12.02 7.51
CA GLU A 84 20.96 11.24 6.70
C GLU A 84 20.31 9.94 6.19
N ARG A 85 19.60 9.19 7.05
CA ARG A 85 18.93 7.93 6.66
C ARG A 85 17.80 8.13 5.67
N ILE A 86 16.98 9.17 5.85
CA ILE A 86 15.91 9.49 4.90
C ILE A 86 16.52 9.92 3.56
N VAL A 87 17.52 10.80 3.57
CA VAL A 87 18.18 11.26 2.34
C VAL A 87 18.87 10.11 1.61
N ASP A 88 19.59 9.23 2.31
CA ASP A 88 20.21 8.04 1.73
C ASP A 88 19.16 7.14 1.05
N TYR A 89 18.01 6.94 1.71
CA TYR A 89 16.92 6.15 1.15
C TYR A 89 16.34 6.77 -0.13
N PHE A 90 16.02 8.08 -0.11
CA PHE A 90 15.48 8.78 -1.28
C PHE A 90 16.51 9.01 -2.40
N THR A 91 17.81 8.98 -2.11
CA THR A 91 18.86 9.06 -3.14
C THR A 91 18.90 7.79 -4.00
N LYS A 92 18.42 6.65 -3.48
CA LYS A 92 18.34 5.37 -4.20
C LYS A 92 17.09 5.26 -5.09
N ALA A 93 16.19 6.23 -5.07
CA ALA A 93 15.02 6.27 -5.93
C ALA A 93 15.37 6.89 -7.29
N GLU A 94 14.99 6.22 -8.38
CA GLU A 94 15.32 6.65 -9.75
C GLU A 94 14.72 8.01 -10.12
N ASN A 95 13.51 8.32 -9.61
CA ASN A 95 12.75 9.52 -10.00
C ASN A 95 12.84 10.68 -8.98
N ALA A 96 13.66 10.54 -7.94
CA ALA A 96 13.77 11.52 -6.86
C ALA A 96 14.93 12.50 -7.06
N SER A 97 14.65 13.81 -6.96
CA SER A 97 15.66 14.86 -7.01
C SER A 97 15.96 15.42 -5.62
N VAL A 98 16.78 14.70 -4.85
CA VAL A 98 17.16 15.09 -3.46
C VAL A 98 18.04 16.34 -3.38
N THR A 99 18.66 16.74 -4.50
CA THR A 99 19.53 17.92 -4.56
C THR A 99 18.78 19.22 -4.87
N ASP A 100 17.53 19.11 -5.34
CA ASP A 100 16.68 20.27 -5.58
C ASP A 100 16.33 20.96 -4.25
N LYS A 101 16.24 22.29 -4.28
CA LYS A 101 15.91 23.11 -3.12
C LYS A 101 14.53 22.83 -2.51
N LEU A 102 13.61 22.24 -3.29
CA LEU A 102 12.28 21.86 -2.82
C LEU A 102 12.30 20.51 -2.09
N ALA A 103 13.35 19.71 -2.25
CA ALA A 103 13.51 18.47 -1.54
C ALA A 103 13.74 18.77 -0.06
N LYS A 104 12.75 18.43 0.78
CA LYS A 104 12.79 18.76 2.21
C LYS A 104 12.15 17.69 3.07
N VAL A 105 12.65 17.61 4.30
CA VAL A 105 12.12 16.78 5.38
C VAL A 105 11.74 17.70 6.53
N GLU A 106 10.56 17.52 7.11
CA GLU A 106 10.03 18.39 8.16
C GLU A 106 9.29 17.60 9.22
N PHE A 107 9.66 17.80 10.48
CA PHE A 107 8.87 17.35 11.62
C PHE A 107 7.93 18.47 12.05
N SER A 108 6.68 18.13 12.32
CA SER A 108 5.64 19.10 12.71
C SER A 108 4.83 18.55 13.87
N HIS A 109 4.39 19.45 14.76
CA HIS A 109 3.45 19.16 15.85
C HIS A 109 2.28 20.12 15.73
N VAL A 110 1.06 19.59 15.80
CA VAL A 110 -0.19 20.38 15.72
C VAL A 110 -1.08 20.01 16.90
N ASP A 111 -1.28 20.98 17.79
CA ASP A 111 -2.32 20.96 18.81
C ASP A 111 -3.67 21.26 18.15
N MET A 112 -4.50 20.25 17.93
CA MET A 112 -5.85 20.46 17.38
C MET A 112 -6.84 20.86 18.46
N SER A 113 -6.66 20.35 19.67
CA SER A 113 -7.40 20.72 20.89
C SER A 113 -6.60 20.26 22.11
N ASP A 114 -7.04 20.62 23.31
CA ASP A 114 -6.37 20.27 24.58
C ASP A 114 -6.02 18.77 24.70
N ASN A 115 -6.84 17.90 24.09
CA ASN A 115 -6.74 16.45 24.22
C ASN A 115 -6.44 15.74 22.90
N ILE A 116 -6.17 16.46 21.81
CA ILE A 116 -5.98 15.84 20.49
C ILE A 116 -4.80 16.51 19.78
N LEU A 117 -3.81 15.68 19.45
CA LEU A 117 -2.48 16.07 19.01
C LEU A 117 -2.16 15.36 17.69
N PHE A 118 -1.45 16.04 16.79
CA PHE A 118 -0.93 15.42 15.57
C PHE A 118 0.57 15.67 15.44
N ASP A 119 1.34 14.60 15.57
CA ASP A 119 2.78 14.59 15.30
C ASP A 119 3.00 14.08 13.88
N ALA A 120 3.84 14.74 13.09
CA ALA A 120 4.02 14.41 11.68
C ALA A 120 5.47 14.50 11.21
N LEU A 121 5.81 13.64 10.25
CA LEU A 121 6.95 13.75 9.37
C LEU A 121 6.43 13.99 7.94
N THR A 122 6.80 15.12 7.36
CA THR A 122 6.47 15.47 5.98
C THR A 122 7.72 15.47 5.12
N ILE A 123 7.65 14.81 3.98
CA ILE A 123 8.69 14.74 2.96
C ILE A 123 8.13 15.36 1.68
N GLU A 124 8.76 16.44 1.20
CA GLU A 124 8.53 16.90 -0.17
C GLU A 124 9.71 16.46 -1.02
N ILE A 125 9.41 15.82 -2.16
CA ILE A 125 10.41 15.31 -3.08
C ILE A 125 10.03 15.67 -4.53
N PRO A 126 10.84 16.51 -5.21
CA PRO A 126 10.62 16.83 -6.61
C PRO A 126 11.21 15.79 -7.55
N THR A 127 10.69 15.76 -8.78
CA THR A 127 11.32 15.07 -9.92
C THR A 127 12.33 15.97 -10.63
N LEU A 128 13.15 15.41 -11.54
CA LEU A 128 14.31 16.10 -12.12
C LEU A 128 13.97 17.34 -12.96
N LYS A 129 12.91 17.29 -13.79
CA LYS A 129 12.22 18.40 -14.52
C LYS A 129 11.39 17.82 -15.68
N TYR A 130 10.43 18.60 -16.16
CA TYR A 130 9.62 18.36 -17.35
C TYR A 130 10.15 19.15 -18.53
N GLY A 131 9.94 18.59 -19.72
CA GLY A 131 10.16 19.28 -20.99
C GLY A 131 11.51 18.97 -21.63
N GLU A 132 11.74 19.65 -22.74
CA GLU A 132 12.96 19.51 -23.53
C GLU A 132 13.88 20.71 -23.30
N GLN A 133 15.18 20.46 -23.38
CA GLN A 133 16.20 21.49 -23.35
C GLN A 133 16.46 21.96 -24.79
N GLU A 134 16.36 23.26 -25.07
CA GLU A 134 16.51 23.78 -26.44
C GLU A 134 17.96 23.69 -26.99
N ASP A 135 18.98 23.50 -26.14
CA ASP A 135 20.42 23.53 -26.49
C ASP A 135 21.34 22.94 -25.39
N ASN A 136 22.09 21.88 -25.68
CA ASN A 136 22.90 21.09 -24.71
C ASN A 136 24.16 21.78 -24.13
N SER A 137 24.31 23.11 -24.19
CA SER A 137 25.63 23.76 -24.02
C SER A 137 25.83 24.64 -22.76
N SER A 138 24.83 24.93 -21.92
CA SER A 138 25.07 25.75 -20.71
C SER A 138 23.95 25.70 -19.64
N SER A 139 24.30 26.04 -18.38
CA SER A 139 23.37 26.25 -17.25
C SER A 139 22.48 27.50 -17.38
N SER A 140 22.66 28.28 -18.44
CA SER A 140 21.76 29.36 -18.87
C SER A 140 20.59 28.86 -19.72
N ASN A 141 20.41 27.54 -19.86
CA ASN A 141 19.37 26.96 -20.69
C ASN A 141 18.30 26.21 -19.87
N PRO A 142 17.09 26.75 -19.73
CA PRO A 142 16.02 26.12 -18.99
C PRO A 142 15.28 25.06 -19.83
N PHE A 143 14.54 24.18 -19.14
CA PHE A 143 13.63 23.23 -19.77
C PHE A 143 12.28 23.90 -20.01
N TYR A 144 11.68 23.66 -21.17
CA TYR A 144 10.37 24.22 -21.51
C TYR A 144 9.38 23.10 -21.81
N GLN A 145 8.14 23.31 -21.35
CA GLN A 145 7.01 22.47 -21.73
C GLN A 145 5.84 23.37 -22.15
N ARG A 146 5.29 23.12 -23.34
CA ARG A 146 4.19 23.93 -23.89
C ARG A 146 2.86 23.58 -23.24
N LEU A 147 1.98 24.57 -23.18
CA LEU A 147 0.59 24.46 -22.76
C LEU A 147 -0.30 24.91 -23.91
N HIS A 148 -1.25 24.06 -24.27
CA HIS A 148 -2.19 24.35 -25.35
C HIS A 148 -3.40 25.14 -24.87
N ASP A 149 -3.88 26.07 -25.69
CA ASP A 149 -5.01 26.94 -25.39
C ASP A 149 -6.31 26.18 -25.09
N TYR A 150 -6.60 25.14 -25.86
CA TYR A 150 -7.78 24.31 -25.71
C TYR A 150 -7.81 23.50 -24.40
N LEU A 151 -6.68 23.45 -23.68
CA LEU A 151 -6.52 22.80 -22.37
C LEU A 151 -6.45 23.79 -21.20
N CYS A 152 -6.62 25.09 -21.45
CA CYS A 152 -6.45 26.16 -20.48
C CYS A 152 -7.74 26.98 -20.35
N ASN A 153 -8.30 27.04 -19.13
CA ASN A 153 -9.40 27.97 -18.84
C ASN A 153 -8.90 29.19 -18.07
N SER A 154 -9.76 30.09 -17.57
CA SER A 154 -9.29 31.29 -16.85
C SER A 154 -8.53 31.06 -15.52
N GLN A 155 -8.50 29.83 -14.99
CA GLN A 155 -7.94 29.49 -13.67
C GLN A 155 -6.68 28.63 -13.75
N ALA A 156 -6.66 27.65 -14.66
CA ALA A 156 -5.60 26.65 -14.74
C ALA A 156 -5.48 26.07 -16.15
N CYS A 157 -4.42 25.28 -16.35
CA CYS A 157 -4.21 24.50 -17.57
C CYS A 157 -4.05 23.02 -17.23
N LEU A 158 -4.40 22.13 -18.16
CA LEU A 158 -4.06 20.72 -18.07
C LEU A 158 -2.76 20.40 -18.81
N MET A 159 -1.98 19.48 -18.26
CA MET A 159 -0.75 18.95 -18.86
C MET A 159 -0.88 17.43 -19.04
N PRO A 160 -1.58 16.97 -20.10
CA PRO A 160 -1.94 15.56 -20.29
C PRO A 160 -0.73 14.68 -20.66
N ASP A 161 0.29 15.25 -21.29
CA ASP A 161 1.47 14.50 -21.75
C ASP A 161 2.45 14.16 -20.64
N ALA A 162 2.30 14.79 -19.47
CA ALA A 162 3.13 14.52 -18.33
C ALA A 162 2.93 13.09 -17.83
N LYS A 163 4.03 12.36 -17.70
CA LYS A 163 4.06 10.95 -17.29
C LYS A 163 4.55 10.82 -15.86
N GLU A 164 3.93 9.91 -15.13
CA GLU A 164 4.49 9.36 -13.89
C GLU A 164 5.04 7.98 -14.23
N LEU A 165 6.25 7.68 -13.77
CA LEU A 165 6.95 6.44 -14.08
C LEU A 165 7.33 5.73 -12.77
N THR A 166 7.29 4.40 -12.78
CA THR A 166 7.94 3.55 -11.78
C THR A 166 9.44 3.41 -12.08
N GLU A 167 10.15 2.73 -11.19
CA GLU A 167 11.60 2.47 -11.32
C GLU A 167 11.97 1.75 -12.64
N ASP A 168 11.17 0.78 -13.06
CA ASP A 168 11.36 0.03 -14.31
C ASP A 168 10.99 0.82 -15.59
N GLY A 169 10.59 2.09 -15.42
CA GLY A 169 10.13 2.95 -16.51
C GLY A 169 8.70 2.68 -16.97
N THR A 170 7.96 1.81 -16.27
CA THR A 170 6.54 1.56 -16.55
C THR A 170 5.71 2.80 -16.17
N GLU A 171 4.76 3.16 -17.01
CA GLU A 171 3.85 4.27 -16.72
C GLU A 171 2.90 3.92 -15.58
N THR A 172 2.71 4.86 -14.67
CA THR A 172 1.90 4.67 -13.45
C THR A 172 1.04 5.90 -13.16
N THR A 173 0.24 5.84 -12.09
CA THR A 173 -0.47 7.01 -11.58
C THR A 173 -0.48 7.04 -10.07
N ILE A 174 -0.03 8.16 -9.50
CA ILE A 174 -0.03 8.39 -8.06
C ILE A 174 -1.26 9.21 -7.68
N TYR A 175 -2.22 8.61 -6.99
CA TYR A 175 -3.45 9.30 -6.57
C TYR A 175 -3.25 10.02 -5.24
N PRO A 176 -3.52 11.34 -5.19
CA PRO A 176 -3.55 12.06 -3.93
C PRO A 176 -4.67 11.58 -3.01
N ARG A 177 -4.32 11.20 -1.78
CA ARG A 177 -5.24 10.59 -0.83
C ARG A 177 -4.74 10.71 0.61
N VAL A 178 -5.65 10.46 1.55
CA VAL A 178 -5.36 10.30 2.97
C VAL A 178 -5.88 8.94 3.42
N GLN A 179 -5.03 8.16 4.04
CA GLN A 179 -5.31 6.81 4.50
C GLN A 179 -4.85 6.63 5.94
N ALA A 180 -5.40 5.65 6.64
CA ALA A 180 -5.05 5.35 8.01
C ALA A 180 -4.84 3.87 8.28
N LEU A 181 -4.01 3.60 9.29
CA LEU A 181 -3.68 2.29 9.83
C LEU A 181 -3.77 2.30 11.36
N ALA A 182 -4.06 1.13 11.93
CA ALA A 182 -3.99 0.93 13.36
C ALA A 182 -2.53 0.86 13.83
N ILE A 183 -2.28 1.34 15.05
CA ILE A 183 -1.02 1.10 15.76
C ILE A 183 -1.20 -0.16 16.62
N CYS A 184 -0.27 -1.10 16.52
CA CYS A 184 -0.20 -2.24 17.43
C CYS A 184 0.68 -1.88 18.62
N LEU A 185 0.25 -2.29 19.83
CA LEU A 185 1.05 -2.16 21.03
C LEU A 185 1.98 -3.38 21.16
N ASN A 186 3.25 -3.13 21.44
CA ASN A 186 4.20 -4.18 21.75
C ASN A 186 3.93 -4.79 23.14
N ASP A 187 4.65 -5.86 23.50
CA ASP A 187 4.45 -6.55 24.78
C ASP A 187 4.77 -5.65 26.01
N ALA A 188 5.51 -4.55 25.82
CA ALA A 188 5.77 -3.54 26.85
C ALA A 188 4.72 -2.40 26.86
N GLY A 189 3.73 -2.44 25.97
CA GLY A 189 2.71 -1.40 25.81
C GLY A 189 3.13 -0.19 24.98
N GLY A 190 4.34 -0.22 24.38
CA GLY A 190 4.84 0.82 23.49
C GLY A 190 4.28 0.71 22.07
N GLU A 191 4.35 1.81 21.33
CA GLU A 191 3.84 1.94 19.96
C GLU A 191 4.91 1.72 18.88
N GLU A 192 6.12 1.29 19.27
CA GLU A 192 7.22 1.07 18.33
C GLU A 192 6.89 -0.06 17.33
N LEU A 193 7.20 0.16 16.05
CA LEU A 193 6.99 -0.84 15.01
C LEU A 193 8.03 -1.97 15.12
N VAL A 194 7.54 -3.15 15.52
CA VAL A 194 8.35 -4.36 15.70
C VAL A 194 7.83 -5.48 14.82
N VAL A 195 8.71 -6.07 14.02
CA VAL A 195 8.46 -7.30 13.27
C VAL A 195 8.60 -8.48 14.21
N ASP A 196 7.66 -9.43 14.15
CA ASP A 196 7.77 -10.69 14.88
C ASP A 196 7.69 -11.85 13.88
N PHE A 197 8.83 -12.52 13.66
CA PHE A 197 8.97 -13.62 12.71
C PHE A 197 8.19 -14.88 13.09
N LYS A 198 7.57 -14.94 14.28
CA LYS A 198 6.58 -15.96 14.60
C LYS A 198 5.33 -15.86 13.73
N TYR A 199 5.04 -14.68 13.17
CA TYR A 199 3.82 -14.38 12.43
C TYR A 199 4.03 -14.40 10.89
N TYR A 200 4.54 -15.51 10.33
CA TYR A 200 4.94 -15.61 8.92
C TYR A 200 3.93 -16.28 7.99
N GLU A 201 2.81 -16.79 8.52
CA GLU A 201 1.78 -17.44 7.70
C GLU A 201 1.07 -16.44 6.78
N PRO A 202 0.50 -16.86 5.63
CA PRO A 202 -0.14 -15.94 4.67
C PRO A 202 -1.27 -15.09 5.28
N ASN A 203 -1.94 -15.56 6.31
CA ASN A 203 -3.03 -14.86 7.00
C ASN A 203 -2.54 -13.95 8.15
N GLN A 204 -1.22 -13.77 8.29
CA GLN A 204 -0.59 -12.99 9.34
C GLN A 204 0.17 -11.80 8.76
N ILE A 205 0.40 -10.78 9.59
CA ILE A 205 0.98 -9.48 9.20
C ILE A 205 2.45 -9.30 9.61
N LEU A 206 3.13 -10.37 10.03
CA LEU A 206 4.52 -10.37 10.52
C LEU A 206 4.81 -9.35 11.63
N GLN A 207 3.84 -9.16 12.54
CA GLN A 207 3.94 -8.27 13.71
C GLN A 207 3.08 -8.85 14.85
N SER A 208 3.55 -8.73 16.09
CA SER A 208 2.72 -8.99 17.27
C SER A 208 1.69 -7.86 17.42
N CYS A 209 0.43 -8.17 17.16
CA CYS A 209 -0.68 -7.23 17.30
C CYS A 209 -1.77 -7.78 18.23
N LYS A 210 -1.37 -8.24 19.42
CA LYS A 210 -2.30 -8.75 20.44
C LYS A 210 -3.29 -7.67 20.88
N GLN A 211 -2.82 -6.43 20.96
CA GLN A 211 -3.61 -5.27 21.32
C GLN A 211 -3.33 -4.13 20.34
N ARG A 212 -4.40 -3.48 19.85
CA ARG A 212 -4.31 -2.24 19.07
C ARG A 212 -4.44 -1.04 19.99
N SER A 213 -3.78 0.05 19.64
CA SER A 213 -4.02 1.32 20.31
C SER A 213 -5.47 1.75 20.12
N ASN A 214 -6.07 2.28 21.18
CA ASN A 214 -7.39 2.87 21.21
C ASN A 214 -7.34 4.40 21.40
N THR A 215 -6.13 4.97 21.40
CA THR A 215 -5.85 6.39 21.66
C THR A 215 -4.92 7.01 20.62
N SER A 216 -4.52 6.23 19.62
CA SER A 216 -3.64 6.71 18.55
C SER A 216 -3.82 5.89 17.26
N MET A 217 -3.50 6.51 16.14
CA MET A 217 -3.49 5.88 14.81
C MET A 217 -2.45 6.53 13.89
N ILE A 218 -2.00 5.78 12.88
CA ILE A 218 -1.13 6.32 11.82
C ILE A 218 -2.00 6.82 10.68
N ILE A 219 -1.68 8.01 10.20
CA ILE A 219 -2.26 8.64 9.02
C ILE A 219 -1.14 8.81 8.00
N VAL A 220 -1.40 8.40 6.77
CA VAL A 220 -0.52 8.65 5.63
C VAL A 220 -1.28 9.47 4.60
N SER A 221 -0.75 10.63 4.26
CA SER A 221 -1.29 11.49 3.21
C SER A 221 -0.27 11.62 2.09
N VAL A 222 -0.73 11.42 0.87
CA VAL A 222 0.04 11.58 -0.36
C VAL A 222 -0.59 12.69 -1.18
N GLY A 223 0.26 13.57 -1.69
CA GLY A 223 -0.10 14.73 -2.48
C GLY A 223 0.88 14.92 -3.61
N LYS A 224 0.46 15.67 -4.63
CA LYS A 224 1.32 16.06 -5.73
C LYS A 224 0.88 17.38 -6.33
N ARG A 225 1.84 18.11 -6.87
CA ARG A 225 1.61 19.37 -7.60
C ARG A 225 2.70 19.59 -8.63
N ILE A 226 2.40 20.41 -9.64
CA ILE A 226 3.39 20.90 -10.59
C ILE A 226 3.90 22.24 -10.06
N GLU A 227 5.22 22.35 -9.90
CA GLU A 227 5.90 23.63 -9.63
C GLU A 227 6.92 23.93 -10.71
N GLY A 228 7.18 25.22 -10.95
CA GLY A 228 8.18 25.66 -11.91
C GLY A 228 8.75 27.02 -11.57
N ASP A 229 9.68 27.49 -12.40
CA ASP A 229 10.29 28.81 -12.21
C ASP A 229 9.39 29.92 -12.76
N SER A 230 8.81 29.73 -13.94
CA SER A 230 7.92 30.72 -14.56
C SER A 230 6.85 30.10 -15.46
N LEU A 231 5.75 30.82 -15.62
CA LEU A 231 4.76 30.68 -16.69
C LEU A 231 4.95 31.85 -17.65
N GLU A 232 5.34 31.54 -18.88
CA GLU A 232 5.75 32.50 -19.89
C GLU A 232 4.86 32.38 -21.14
N PRO A 233 4.73 33.45 -21.94
CA PRO A 233 4.12 33.35 -23.25
C PRO A 233 4.89 32.33 -24.11
N PRO A 234 4.23 31.70 -25.09
CA PRO A 234 4.85 30.66 -25.88
C PRO A 234 6.00 31.26 -26.70
N GLY A 235 7.16 30.60 -26.68
CA GLY A 235 8.41 31.10 -27.25
C GLY A 235 8.43 31.20 -28.79
N ALA A 236 9.59 31.51 -29.36
CA ALA A 236 9.75 31.55 -30.82
C ALA A 236 9.51 30.15 -31.42
N GLY A 237 8.61 30.03 -32.41
CA GLY A 237 8.22 28.73 -32.98
C GLY A 237 7.02 28.06 -32.29
N ALA A 238 6.28 28.83 -31.48
CA ALA A 238 4.96 28.46 -30.99
C ALA A 238 3.97 28.18 -32.13
N ALA A 239 3.17 27.14 -31.98
CA ALA A 239 1.99 26.93 -32.79
C ALA A 239 0.91 27.98 -32.43
N VAL A 240 -0.06 28.16 -33.31
CA VAL A 240 -1.20 29.08 -33.06
C VAL A 240 -1.99 28.66 -31.81
N GLU A 241 -2.02 27.35 -31.53
CA GLU A 241 -2.75 26.72 -30.42
C GLU A 241 -1.94 26.70 -29.10
N ASP A 242 -0.75 27.29 -29.06
CA ASP A 242 0.05 27.37 -27.83
C ASP A 242 -0.39 28.59 -27.01
N ALA A 243 -0.90 28.37 -25.80
CA ALA A 243 -1.29 29.44 -24.88
C ALA A 243 -0.10 29.99 -24.09
N ALA A 244 0.81 29.11 -23.68
CA ALA A 244 1.93 29.42 -22.81
C ALA A 244 2.99 28.32 -22.83
N GLN A 245 4.08 28.55 -22.11
CA GLN A 245 5.06 27.53 -21.75
C GLN A 245 5.42 27.62 -20.27
N VAL A 246 5.61 26.47 -19.64
CA VAL A 246 6.13 26.34 -18.28
C VAL A 246 7.64 26.17 -18.34
N VAL A 247 8.36 26.84 -17.43
CA VAL A 247 9.82 26.86 -17.38
C VAL A 247 10.32 26.07 -16.18
N ASN A 248 11.23 25.11 -16.43
CA ASN A 248 11.80 24.21 -15.43
C ASN A 248 10.72 23.55 -14.54
N ALA A 249 9.57 23.21 -15.11
CA ALA A 249 8.50 22.57 -14.37
C ALA A 249 8.96 21.21 -13.84
N ARG A 250 8.42 20.76 -12.71
CA ARG A 250 8.64 19.43 -12.14
C ARG A 250 7.42 19.02 -11.33
N MET A 251 7.26 17.72 -11.12
CA MET A 251 6.35 17.27 -10.07
C MET A 251 7.01 17.44 -8.74
N VAL A 252 6.25 17.89 -7.76
CA VAL A 252 6.62 17.86 -6.36
C VAL A 252 5.63 16.93 -5.69
N TYR A 253 6.12 15.80 -5.20
CA TYR A 253 5.34 14.88 -4.38
C TYR A 253 5.50 15.25 -2.92
N SER A 254 4.41 15.17 -2.18
CA SER A 254 4.36 15.42 -0.75
C SER A 254 3.86 14.14 -0.08
N LEU A 255 4.58 13.65 0.91
CA LEU A 255 4.22 12.52 1.75
C LEU A 255 4.24 12.98 3.20
N THR A 256 3.08 12.95 3.87
CA THR A 256 3.02 13.13 5.32
C THR A 256 2.67 11.81 5.96
N VAL A 257 3.52 11.34 6.86
CA VAL A 257 3.18 10.28 7.82
C VAL A 257 3.00 10.95 9.17
N GLY A 258 1.85 10.75 9.79
CA GLY A 258 1.55 11.34 11.09
C GLY A 258 0.89 10.38 12.06
N ARG A 259 1.07 10.67 13.33
CA ARG A 259 0.46 10.01 14.48
C ARG A 259 -0.62 10.95 15.01
N LEU A 260 -1.87 10.60 14.75
CA LEU A 260 -2.99 11.23 15.44
C LEU A 260 -3.13 10.55 16.80
N SER A 261 -3.12 11.32 17.89
CA SER A 261 -3.33 10.78 19.22
C SER A 261 -4.25 11.65 20.04
N TRP A 262 -4.95 11.02 20.99
CA TRP A 262 -5.87 11.70 21.87
C TRP A 262 -5.85 11.14 23.29
N THR A 263 -6.19 11.99 24.25
CA THR A 263 -6.36 11.63 25.65
C THR A 263 -7.85 11.56 25.98
N LEU A 264 -8.24 10.48 26.66
CA LEU A 264 -9.63 10.30 27.11
C LEU A 264 -9.88 11.12 28.37
N GLU A 265 -11.03 11.77 28.42
CA GLU A 265 -11.50 12.50 29.61
C GLU A 265 -12.88 11.98 30.04
N ASN A 266 -13.21 12.17 31.32
CA ASN A 266 -14.54 11.89 31.82
C ASN A 266 -15.47 13.06 31.50
N LEU A 267 -16.21 12.96 30.39
CA LEU A 267 -17.12 14.01 29.93
C LEU A 267 -18.27 14.28 30.91
N GLY A 268 -18.64 13.29 31.74
CA GLY A 268 -19.65 13.46 32.78
C GLY A 268 -19.20 14.44 33.85
N ASP A 269 -17.96 14.31 34.32
CA ASP A 269 -17.36 15.23 35.29
C ASP A 269 -17.14 16.62 34.66
N THR A 270 -16.67 16.67 33.40
CA THR A 270 -16.42 17.92 32.67
C THR A 270 -17.67 18.79 32.52
N TYR A 271 -18.83 18.18 32.32
CA TYR A 271 -20.10 18.89 32.10
C TYR A 271 -21.09 18.80 33.27
N GLY A 272 -20.71 18.17 34.40
CA GLY A 272 -21.61 17.98 35.55
C GLY A 272 -22.85 17.14 35.23
N ALA A 273 -22.69 16.15 34.35
CA ALA A 273 -23.77 15.36 33.75
C ALA A 273 -23.68 13.88 34.15
N GLU A 274 -24.83 13.22 34.27
CA GLU A 274 -24.90 11.77 34.50
C GLU A 274 -24.78 11.01 33.17
N CYS A 275 -23.99 9.94 33.14
CA CYS A 275 -23.84 9.10 31.96
C CYS A 275 -25.09 8.24 31.76
N ALA A 276 -25.73 8.35 30.60
CA ALA A 276 -26.85 7.46 30.24
C ALA A 276 -26.38 6.01 30.01
N SER A 277 -25.12 5.84 29.59
CA SER A 277 -24.51 4.54 29.31
C SER A 277 -23.89 3.90 30.55
N GLU A 278 -24.11 2.59 30.72
CA GLU A 278 -23.42 1.76 31.73
C GLU A 278 -21.89 1.74 31.53
N ASN A 279 -21.41 2.04 30.33
CA ASN A 279 -19.98 2.05 29.98
C ASN A 279 -19.25 3.34 30.40
N GLY A 280 -19.94 4.27 31.06
CA GLY A 280 -19.40 5.56 31.52
C GLY A 280 -19.31 6.63 30.42
N CYS A 281 -18.77 7.80 30.79
CA CYS A 281 -18.65 8.98 29.90
C CYS A 281 -17.21 9.23 29.43
N LEU A 282 -16.37 8.21 29.38
CA LEU A 282 -15.03 8.38 28.80
C LEU A 282 -15.15 8.66 27.31
N GLY A 283 -14.51 9.74 26.88
CA GLY A 283 -14.56 10.19 25.50
C GLY A 283 -13.59 11.33 25.23
N ILE A 284 -13.76 11.96 24.06
CA ILE A 284 -13.02 13.14 23.65
C ILE A 284 -14.00 14.22 23.19
N ARG A 285 -13.57 15.48 23.31
CA ARG A 285 -14.32 16.64 22.84
C ARG A 285 -13.51 17.49 21.88
N PHE A 286 -14.19 18.17 20.98
CA PHE A 286 -13.59 19.15 20.09
C PHE A 286 -14.45 20.42 20.05
N PRO A 287 -13.87 21.61 20.29
CA PRO A 287 -14.61 22.86 20.26
C PRO A 287 -15.04 23.21 18.82
N LEU A 288 -16.27 23.67 18.63
CA LEU A 288 -16.74 24.22 17.36
C LEU A 288 -16.60 25.75 17.39
N GLU A 289 -15.98 26.33 16.35
CA GLU A 289 -15.89 27.79 16.25
C GLU A 289 -17.28 28.42 16.20
N SER A 290 -17.51 29.35 17.12
CA SER A 290 -18.74 30.14 17.15
C SER A 290 -18.72 31.08 15.93
N THR A 291 -19.68 30.92 15.01
CA THR A 291 -19.93 31.94 13.98
C THR A 291 -20.11 33.30 14.64
N HIS A 292 -19.56 34.37 14.07
CA HIS A 292 -19.30 35.71 14.65
C HIS A 292 -20.38 36.45 15.47
N ASN A 293 -21.52 35.86 15.82
CA ASN A 293 -22.54 36.41 16.71
C ASN A 293 -23.17 35.39 17.68
N SER A 294 -22.64 34.16 17.81
CA SER A 294 -23.20 33.13 18.69
C SER A 294 -22.51 33.11 20.05
N SER A 295 -23.25 33.39 21.13
CA SER A 295 -22.80 33.24 22.53
C SER A 295 -22.71 31.78 22.99
N PHE A 296 -22.49 30.84 22.06
CA PHE A 296 -22.59 29.40 22.24
C PHE A 296 -21.20 28.78 22.06
N ASN A 297 -20.74 28.05 23.07
CA ASN A 297 -19.52 27.23 23.02
C ASN A 297 -19.92 25.79 22.66
N ASP A 298 -20.33 25.57 21.42
CA ASP A 298 -20.73 24.25 20.96
C ASP A 298 -19.51 23.33 20.91
N HIS A 299 -19.69 22.06 21.28
CA HIS A 299 -18.65 21.05 21.27
C HIS A 299 -19.13 19.79 20.54
N LEU A 300 -18.24 19.16 19.79
CA LEU A 300 -18.40 17.78 19.35
C LEU A 300 -17.93 16.86 20.47
N LEU A 301 -18.75 15.88 20.84
CA LEU A 301 -18.42 14.86 21.83
C LEU A 301 -18.48 13.49 21.18
N VAL A 302 -17.50 12.63 21.46
CA VAL A 302 -17.54 11.23 21.04
C VAL A 302 -17.09 10.34 22.19
N SER A 303 -17.86 9.28 22.45
CA SER A 303 -17.48 8.26 23.44
C SER A 303 -16.29 7.45 22.93
N GLN A 304 -15.44 6.98 23.84
CA GLN A 304 -14.34 6.07 23.53
C GLN A 304 -14.78 4.85 22.71
N HIS A 305 -15.98 4.34 22.95
CA HIS A 305 -16.52 3.15 22.26
C HIS A 305 -17.01 3.46 20.85
N SER A 306 -17.29 4.73 20.55
CA SER A 306 -17.80 5.20 19.26
C SER A 306 -16.67 5.66 18.32
N ILE A 307 -15.44 5.79 18.82
CA ILE A 307 -14.27 6.06 17.97
C ILE A 307 -13.96 4.80 17.14
N PRO A 308 -13.95 4.88 15.81
CA PRO A 308 -13.86 3.72 14.90
C PRO A 308 -12.46 3.08 14.80
N THR A 309 -11.67 3.05 15.86
CA THR A 309 -10.32 2.45 15.85
C THR A 309 -10.33 0.96 15.45
N ARG A 310 -11.43 0.25 15.69
CA ARG A 310 -11.60 -1.17 15.32
C ARG A 310 -11.71 -1.40 13.80
N SER A 311 -12.11 -0.39 13.02
CA SER A 311 -12.16 -0.53 11.55
C SER A 311 -10.79 -0.43 10.91
N LEU A 312 -9.80 0.10 11.64
CA LEU A 312 -8.43 0.22 11.15
C LEU A 312 -7.71 -1.13 11.25
N SER A 313 -7.05 -1.51 10.16
CA SER A 313 -6.12 -2.63 10.16
C SER A 313 -4.69 -2.15 10.37
N PRO A 314 -3.84 -2.97 11.02
CA PRO A 314 -2.42 -2.67 11.14
C PRO A 314 -1.68 -2.78 9.81
N ILE A 315 -0.46 -2.24 9.76
CA ILE A 315 0.43 -2.38 8.61
C ILE A 315 0.77 -3.86 8.38
N ASN A 316 0.78 -4.28 7.12
CA ASN A 316 1.18 -5.62 6.73
C ASN A 316 2.68 -5.65 6.41
N LEU A 317 3.47 -6.29 7.29
CA LEU A 317 4.91 -6.48 7.11
C LEU A 317 5.26 -7.88 6.60
N ASN A 318 4.28 -8.66 6.15
CA ASN A 318 4.49 -10.03 5.70
C ASN A 318 5.14 -10.11 4.31
N ARG A 319 6.43 -9.77 4.29
CA ARG A 319 7.30 -9.67 3.12
C ARG A 319 7.37 -10.93 2.24
N TYR A 320 7.01 -12.09 2.77
CA TYR A 320 7.06 -13.35 2.04
C TYR A 320 5.87 -13.55 1.10
N TRP A 321 4.72 -12.94 1.44
CA TRP A 321 3.46 -13.16 0.73
C TRP A 321 2.91 -11.87 0.12
N PHE A 322 3.23 -10.73 0.72
CA PHE A 322 2.57 -9.46 0.46
C PHE A 322 3.54 -8.28 0.59
N SER A 323 3.44 -7.30 -0.31
CA SER A 323 4.14 -6.02 -0.14
C SER A 323 3.41 -5.12 0.85
N VAL A 324 4.12 -4.16 1.44
CA VAL A 324 3.54 -3.18 2.40
C VAL A 324 2.33 -2.47 1.80
N GLY A 325 2.34 -2.19 0.50
CA GLY A 325 1.25 -1.51 -0.21
C GLY A 325 -0.08 -2.27 -0.22
N THR A 326 -0.05 -3.58 0.00
CA THR A 326 -1.24 -4.44 0.12
C THR A 326 -1.86 -4.46 1.52
N SER A 327 -1.35 -3.65 2.45
CA SER A 327 -1.99 -3.45 3.76
C SER A 327 -3.47 -3.06 3.59
N GLN A 328 -4.28 -3.40 4.58
CA GLN A 328 -5.71 -3.05 4.57
C GLN A 328 -5.90 -1.59 5.03
N TRP A 329 -5.57 -0.66 4.14
CA TRP A 329 -5.70 0.77 4.37
C TRP A 329 -7.17 1.18 4.50
N THR A 330 -7.47 2.01 5.50
CA THR A 330 -8.76 2.73 5.57
C THR A 330 -8.59 4.07 4.86
N ILE A 331 -9.32 4.29 3.76
CA ILE A 331 -9.29 5.56 3.03
C ILE A 331 -10.13 6.58 3.80
N LEU A 332 -9.50 7.68 4.23
CA LEU A 332 -10.18 8.77 4.95
C LEU A 332 -10.64 9.87 4.00
N ALA A 333 -9.83 10.16 2.98
CA ALA A 333 -10.15 11.11 1.93
C ALA A 333 -9.42 10.71 0.64
N SER A 334 -10.04 10.92 -0.51
CA SER A 334 -9.42 10.67 -1.82
C SER A 334 -9.99 11.63 -2.84
N THR A 335 -9.16 12.08 -3.79
CA THR A 335 -9.62 12.88 -4.93
C THR A 335 -10.27 12.02 -6.01
N MET A 336 -10.19 10.70 -5.90
CA MET A 336 -10.76 9.73 -6.85
C MET A 336 -11.35 8.52 -6.13
N GLU A 337 -12.31 7.86 -6.77
CA GLU A 337 -12.93 6.64 -6.24
C GLU A 337 -11.95 5.48 -6.38
N GLU A 338 -11.27 5.13 -5.29
CA GLU A 338 -10.33 4.03 -5.25
C GLU A 338 -10.81 2.96 -4.28
N THR A 339 -10.76 1.72 -4.71
CA THR A 339 -11.37 0.62 -3.94
C THR A 339 -10.37 -0.12 -3.05
N ARG A 340 -9.03 0.03 -3.24
CA ARG A 340 -8.04 -0.80 -2.52
C ARG A 340 -6.65 -0.18 -2.35
N GLY A 341 -6.19 -0.15 -1.11
CA GLY A 341 -4.77 -0.17 -0.73
C GLY A 341 -3.97 1.09 -1.08
N ALA A 342 -2.65 1.02 -0.92
CA ALA A 342 -1.71 2.06 -1.37
C ALA A 342 -1.14 1.77 -2.77
N ALA A 343 -1.54 0.63 -3.38
CA ALA A 343 -1.00 0.17 -4.65
C ALA A 343 -1.25 1.17 -5.78
N LEU A 344 -0.28 1.28 -6.67
CA LEU A 344 -0.38 2.09 -7.88
C LEU A 344 -1.19 1.35 -8.94
N PRO A 345 -2.21 1.95 -9.56
CA PRO A 345 -2.92 1.35 -10.67
C PRO A 345 -2.40 1.85 -12.02
N THR A 346 -2.42 0.96 -13.01
CA THR A 346 -2.19 1.28 -14.43
C THR A 346 -3.52 1.72 -15.06
N GLU A 347 -4.00 2.92 -14.74
CA GLU A 347 -5.29 3.45 -15.24
C GLU A 347 -5.12 4.66 -16.16
N THR A 348 -6.23 5.07 -16.81
CA THR A 348 -6.30 6.31 -17.59
C THR A 348 -6.01 7.51 -16.70
N ARG A 349 -4.91 8.19 -17.00
CA ARG A 349 -4.32 9.26 -16.20
C ARG A 349 -5.34 10.37 -15.90
N PRO A 350 -5.47 10.84 -14.66
CA PRO A 350 -6.03 12.17 -14.42
C PRO A 350 -5.06 13.18 -15.03
N ALA A 351 -5.56 14.05 -15.91
CA ALA A 351 -4.76 15.12 -16.48
C ALA A 351 -4.22 16.01 -15.34
N LEU A 352 -2.91 16.25 -15.32
CA LEU A 352 -2.29 17.03 -14.26
C LEU A 352 -2.63 18.50 -14.43
N VAL A 353 -3.01 19.16 -13.33
CA VAL A 353 -3.42 20.56 -13.34
C VAL A 353 -2.21 21.45 -13.05
N VAL A 354 -1.92 22.35 -13.98
CA VAL A 354 -0.93 23.42 -13.85
C VAL A 354 -1.61 24.64 -13.26
N LEU A 355 -1.22 24.95 -12.03
CA LEU A 355 -1.81 26.03 -11.25
C LEU A 355 -0.85 27.22 -11.17
N PRO A 356 -1.24 28.42 -11.62
CA PRO A 356 -0.33 29.56 -11.66
C PRO A 356 0.32 29.94 -10.33
N ARG A 357 -0.38 29.66 -9.22
CA ARG A 357 0.10 29.88 -7.84
C ARG A 357 1.36 29.09 -7.47
N ASN A 358 1.68 28.02 -8.20
CA ASN A 358 2.83 27.14 -7.94
C ASN A 358 4.10 27.55 -8.69
N PHE A 359 4.05 28.66 -9.43
CA PHE A 359 5.18 29.17 -10.18
C PHE A 359 5.66 30.46 -9.53
N LYS A 360 6.99 30.63 -9.41
CA LYS A 360 7.55 31.83 -8.78
C LYS A 360 7.16 33.12 -9.53
N ARG A 361 6.95 32.99 -10.84
CA ARG A 361 6.54 34.10 -11.71
C ARG A 361 5.45 33.62 -12.66
N ALA A 362 4.33 34.32 -12.70
CA ALA A 362 3.37 34.21 -13.78
C ALA A 362 3.41 35.50 -14.59
N ASP A 363 3.65 35.41 -15.89
CA ASP A 363 3.67 36.58 -16.75
C ASP A 363 2.27 37.22 -16.84
N THR A 364 2.24 38.55 -16.85
CA THR A 364 1.01 39.34 -17.07
C THR A 364 0.34 39.03 -18.39
N SER A 365 1.11 38.71 -19.44
CA SER A 365 0.62 38.33 -20.76
C SER A 365 -0.19 37.02 -20.70
N PHE A 366 0.31 36.01 -19.99
CA PHE A 366 -0.42 34.77 -19.73
C PHE A 366 -1.70 35.04 -18.91
N THR A 367 -1.61 35.85 -17.86
CA THR A 367 -2.79 36.21 -17.05
C THR A 367 -3.85 36.94 -17.87
N ASN A 368 -3.45 37.77 -18.84
CA ASN A 368 -4.36 38.46 -19.74
C ASN A 368 -4.95 37.50 -20.78
N PHE A 369 -4.15 36.60 -21.35
CA PHE A 369 -4.61 35.54 -22.24
C PHE A 369 -5.71 34.69 -21.58
N MET A 370 -5.48 34.24 -20.35
CA MET A 370 -6.45 33.43 -19.58
C MET A 370 -7.78 34.17 -19.33
N LYS A 371 -7.75 35.51 -19.22
CA LYS A 371 -8.93 36.34 -19.01
C LYS A 371 -9.67 36.72 -20.29
N GLU A 372 -8.95 36.93 -21.39
CA GLU A 372 -9.51 37.43 -22.65
C GLU A 372 -9.89 36.30 -23.61
N TYR A 373 -9.06 35.25 -23.68
CA TYR A 373 -9.15 34.17 -24.68
C TYR A 373 -9.38 32.79 -24.07
N GLY A 374 -8.98 32.57 -22.81
CA GLY A 374 -9.15 31.28 -22.11
C GLY A 374 -10.60 30.78 -21.96
N TRP A 375 -11.61 31.60 -22.30
CA TRP A 375 -13.02 31.19 -22.35
C TRP A 375 -13.48 30.81 -23.77
N GLY A 376 -12.85 31.37 -24.81
CA GLY A 376 -13.26 31.19 -26.20
C GLY A 376 -12.69 29.93 -26.83
N ASP A 377 -11.44 29.60 -26.47
CA ASP A 377 -10.68 28.53 -27.12
C ASP A 377 -10.58 27.24 -26.26
N CYS A 378 -10.89 27.33 -24.95
CA CYS A 378 -10.90 26.17 -24.06
C CYS A 378 -12.02 25.17 -24.41
N GLU A 379 -11.71 23.88 -24.43
CA GLU A 379 -12.73 22.85 -24.59
C GLU A 379 -13.72 22.85 -23.41
N ILE A 380 -15.02 22.74 -23.71
CA ILE A 380 -16.10 22.80 -22.71
C ILE A 380 -15.95 21.73 -21.62
N PHE A 381 -15.49 20.52 -21.98
CA PHE A 381 -15.30 19.44 -21.01
C PHE A 381 -14.11 19.72 -20.08
N ILE A 382 -13.05 20.34 -20.61
CA ILE A 382 -11.87 20.73 -19.84
C ILE A 382 -12.21 21.88 -18.89
N ASP A 383 -12.89 22.92 -19.36
CA ASP A 383 -13.33 24.02 -18.50
C ASP A 383 -14.23 23.52 -17.37
N LYS A 384 -15.20 22.65 -17.68
CA LYS A 384 -16.06 22.04 -16.65
C LYS A 384 -15.26 21.22 -15.65
N HIS A 385 -14.26 20.48 -16.11
CA HIS A 385 -13.40 19.68 -15.24
C HIS A 385 -12.55 20.54 -14.32
N ILE A 386 -11.82 21.54 -14.86
CA ILE A 386 -10.99 22.46 -14.07
C ILE A 386 -11.85 23.22 -13.05
N ASN A 387 -12.98 23.77 -13.47
CA ASN A 387 -13.91 24.45 -12.57
C ASN A 387 -14.43 23.51 -11.47
N HIS A 388 -14.66 22.23 -11.77
CA HIS A 388 -15.06 21.25 -10.75
C HIS A 388 -13.93 20.99 -9.75
N VAL A 389 -12.70 20.80 -10.22
CA VAL A 389 -11.53 20.55 -9.36
C VAL A 389 -11.21 21.74 -8.47
N GLU A 390 -11.08 22.95 -9.04
CA GLU A 390 -10.71 24.16 -8.29
C GLU A 390 -11.82 24.62 -7.34
N LYS A 391 -13.08 24.62 -7.78
CA LYS A 391 -14.20 25.08 -6.93
C LYS A 391 -14.46 24.16 -5.73
N ASN A 392 -14.19 22.86 -5.88
CA ASN A 392 -14.41 21.88 -4.81
C ASN A 392 -13.09 21.48 -4.11
N HIS A 393 -11.96 22.13 -4.45
CA HIS A 393 -10.63 21.81 -3.91
C HIS A 393 -10.28 20.31 -3.97
N LEU A 394 -10.54 19.67 -5.13
CA LEU A 394 -10.32 18.23 -5.33
C LEU A 394 -8.86 17.91 -5.66
N TYR A 395 -7.94 18.39 -4.83
CA TYR A 395 -6.50 18.20 -4.97
C TYR A 395 -5.83 18.17 -3.59
N ILE A 396 -4.65 17.55 -3.52
CA ILE A 396 -3.78 17.59 -2.33
C ILE A 396 -2.39 18.01 -2.80
N GLU A 397 -2.09 19.30 -2.70
CA GLU A 397 -0.79 19.88 -3.09
C GLU A 397 0.24 19.78 -1.96
N HIS A 398 -0.23 19.95 -0.72
CA HIS A 398 0.50 19.77 0.53
C HIS A 398 -0.28 18.83 1.44
N THR A 399 0.42 17.90 2.09
CA THR A 399 -0.23 16.75 2.75
C THR A 399 -0.50 16.93 4.23
N LEU A 400 0.17 17.86 4.92
CA LEU A 400 0.06 18.01 6.37
C LEU A 400 -1.36 18.32 6.83
N GLN A 401 -1.99 19.37 6.26
CA GLN A 401 -3.33 19.78 6.64
C GLN A 401 -4.42 18.74 6.30
N PRO A 402 -4.46 18.19 5.08
CA PRO A 402 -5.38 17.11 4.75
C PRO A 402 -5.24 15.91 5.67
N ALA A 403 -4.02 15.55 6.10
CA ALA A 403 -3.77 14.43 7.00
C ALA A 403 -4.48 14.58 8.35
N TYR A 404 -4.19 15.65 9.10
CA TYR A 404 -4.81 15.84 10.43
C TYR A 404 -6.30 16.15 10.32
N THR A 405 -6.73 16.84 9.26
CA THR A 405 -8.14 17.18 9.04
C THR A 405 -8.96 15.91 8.82
N ALA A 406 -8.55 15.05 7.88
CA ALA A 406 -9.24 13.79 7.62
C ALA A 406 -9.20 12.86 8.84
N GLY A 407 -8.08 12.85 9.58
CA GLY A 407 -7.97 12.15 10.86
C GLY A 407 -8.98 12.60 11.90
N LEU A 408 -9.16 13.92 12.06
CA LEU A 408 -10.13 14.50 12.97
C LEU A 408 -11.57 14.11 12.57
N TYR A 409 -11.91 14.23 11.28
CA TYR A 409 -13.22 13.78 10.77
C TYR A 409 -13.47 12.30 11.05
N PHE A 410 -12.45 11.44 10.92
CA PHE A 410 -12.57 10.02 11.19
C PHE A 410 -12.89 9.73 12.67
N ILE A 411 -12.16 10.33 13.62
CA ILE A 411 -12.41 10.07 15.05
C ILE A 411 -13.73 10.67 15.55
N PHE A 412 -14.22 11.74 14.91
CA PHE A 412 -15.51 12.37 15.21
C PHE A 412 -16.65 11.96 14.27
N GLN A 413 -16.48 10.92 13.43
CA GLN A 413 -17.54 10.51 12.48
C GLN A 413 -18.85 10.11 13.17
N ASN A 414 -18.75 9.64 14.42
CA ASN A 414 -19.87 9.24 15.27
C ASN A 414 -20.14 10.24 16.41
N ALA A 415 -19.69 11.49 16.26
CA ALA A 415 -19.82 12.49 17.30
C ALA A 415 -21.24 13.04 17.43
N VAL A 416 -21.54 13.57 18.61
CA VAL A 416 -22.78 14.30 18.91
C VAL A 416 -22.43 15.76 19.21
N VAL A 417 -23.24 16.70 18.74
CA VAL A 417 -23.09 18.12 19.04
C VAL A 417 -23.74 18.43 20.38
N LEU A 418 -22.95 18.87 21.36
CA LEU A 418 -23.45 19.47 22.60
C LEU A 418 -23.53 20.98 22.43
N LYS A 419 -24.76 21.52 22.47
CA LYS A 419 -25.00 22.98 22.45
C LYS A 419 -24.96 23.54 23.86
N GLN A 420 -23.99 24.40 24.17
CA GLN A 420 -23.91 25.05 25.48
C GLN A 420 -24.71 26.37 25.48
N LEU A 421 -25.70 26.48 26.37
CA LEU A 421 -26.41 27.74 26.62
C LEU A 421 -25.44 28.81 27.17
N PRO A 422 -25.65 30.11 26.87
CA PRO A 422 -24.78 31.18 27.33
C PRO A 422 -24.64 31.17 28.85
N SER A 423 -23.45 31.52 29.34
CA SER A 423 -23.03 31.49 30.77
C SER A 423 -23.93 32.27 31.74
N ASN A 424 -24.91 33.03 31.23
CA ASN A 424 -25.87 33.83 31.99
C ASN A 424 -27.28 33.19 32.09
N ALA A 425 -27.50 32.01 31.49
CA ALA A 425 -28.74 31.27 31.68
C ALA A 425 -28.67 30.54 33.03
N SER A 426 -29.53 30.92 33.97
CA SER A 426 -29.75 30.17 35.21
C SER A 426 -30.16 28.74 34.84
N VAL A 427 -29.25 27.79 34.98
CA VAL A 427 -29.50 26.36 34.73
C VAL A 427 -30.48 25.89 35.79
N ASP A 428 -31.75 25.79 35.40
CA ASP A 428 -32.72 25.01 36.15
C ASP A 428 -32.19 23.57 36.21
N SER A 429 -32.11 23.02 37.41
CA SER A 429 -31.37 21.80 37.76
C SER A 429 -32.07 20.53 37.26
N THR A 430 -32.36 20.44 35.98
CA THR A 430 -32.66 19.17 35.32
C THR A 430 -31.33 18.47 35.06
N LYS A 431 -31.09 17.37 35.78
CA LYS A 431 -29.94 16.47 35.56
C LYS A 431 -29.76 16.24 34.06
N THR A 432 -28.77 16.91 33.48
CA THR A 432 -28.44 16.74 32.08
C THR A 432 -27.76 15.38 31.99
N SER A 433 -28.33 14.48 31.18
CA SER A 433 -27.71 13.18 30.94
C SER A 433 -27.02 13.20 29.59
N LEU A 434 -25.77 12.75 29.54
CA LEU A 434 -25.03 12.60 28.29
C LEU A 434 -25.36 11.24 27.69
N ASP A 435 -25.96 11.27 26.50
CA ASP A 435 -26.25 10.08 25.70
C ASP A 435 -25.43 10.11 24.41
N PHE A 436 -24.54 9.14 24.26
CA PHE A 436 -23.58 9.04 23.15
C PHE A 436 -24.10 8.13 22.04
N LEU A 437 -25.38 8.27 21.67
CA LEU A 437 -26.01 7.46 20.61
C LEU A 437 -25.29 7.55 19.26
N GLY A 438 -24.47 8.60 19.06
CA GLY A 438 -23.66 8.81 17.88
C GLY A 438 -24.47 8.90 16.59
N ASN A 439 -23.78 8.88 15.45
CA ASN A 439 -24.40 8.78 14.13
C ASN A 439 -24.31 7.34 13.60
N ILE A 440 -24.66 6.36 14.44
CA ILE A 440 -24.54 4.94 14.10
C ILE A 440 -25.93 4.42 13.72
N GLN A 441 -26.08 4.03 12.45
CA GLN A 441 -27.22 3.25 11.99
C GLN A 441 -26.82 1.78 11.91
N GLU A 442 -27.22 0.97 12.89
CA GLU A 442 -27.02 -0.48 12.81
C GLU A 442 -27.90 -1.06 11.71
N MET A 443 -27.28 -1.48 10.60
CA MET A 443 -27.95 -2.21 9.53
C MET A 443 -27.64 -3.70 9.68
N ASN A 444 -28.64 -4.50 10.03
CA ASN A 444 -28.52 -5.96 10.02
C ASN A 444 -28.52 -6.45 8.56
N VAL A 445 -27.33 -6.67 8.01
CA VAL A 445 -27.17 -7.26 6.68
C VAL A 445 -27.38 -8.76 6.78
N GLN A 446 -28.60 -9.22 6.44
CA GLN A 446 -28.88 -10.64 6.32
C GLN A 446 -28.37 -11.16 4.97
N ALA A 447 -27.15 -11.70 4.96
CA ALA A 447 -26.65 -12.44 3.80
C ALA A 447 -27.34 -13.80 3.71
N SER A 448 -28.46 -13.88 3.00
CA SER A 448 -29.12 -15.15 2.70
C SER A 448 -28.52 -15.76 1.44
N ILE A 449 -27.89 -16.93 1.55
CA ILE A 449 -27.54 -17.74 0.38
C ILE A 449 -28.86 -18.30 -0.18
N PRO A 450 -29.19 -18.06 -1.47
CA PRO A 450 -30.36 -18.68 -2.08
C PRO A 450 -30.28 -20.20 -1.92
N THR A 451 -31.34 -20.82 -1.43
CA THR A 451 -31.40 -22.27 -1.18
C THR A 451 -31.07 -23.08 -2.44
N THR A 452 -31.34 -22.53 -3.62
CA THR A 452 -30.94 -23.06 -4.93
C THR A 452 -29.43 -23.18 -5.09
N ASN A 453 -28.65 -22.17 -4.69
CA ASN A 453 -27.19 -22.20 -4.76
C ASN A 453 -26.60 -23.21 -3.78
N MET A 454 -27.17 -23.30 -2.57
CA MET A 454 -26.78 -24.31 -1.58
C MET A 454 -27.06 -25.73 -2.09
N LEU A 455 -28.24 -25.98 -2.67
CA LEU A 455 -28.62 -27.27 -3.25
C LEU A 455 -27.73 -27.65 -4.44
N LEU A 456 -27.42 -26.69 -5.33
CA LEU A 456 -26.51 -26.90 -6.46
C LEU A 456 -25.09 -27.24 -5.99
N ALA A 457 -24.57 -26.56 -4.97
CA ALA A 457 -23.25 -26.84 -4.41
C ALA A 457 -23.19 -28.25 -3.80
N ILE A 458 -24.20 -28.64 -3.02
CA ILE A 458 -24.29 -29.98 -2.43
C ILE A 458 -24.39 -31.06 -3.52
N ALA A 459 -25.24 -30.85 -4.53
CA ALA A 459 -25.38 -31.78 -5.65
C ALA A 459 -24.06 -31.92 -6.44
N GLY A 460 -23.36 -30.81 -6.66
CA GLY A 460 -22.04 -30.79 -7.29
C GLY A 460 -21.00 -31.59 -6.51
N CYS A 461 -20.92 -31.40 -5.19
CA CYS A 461 -20.02 -32.18 -4.33
C CYS A 461 -20.32 -33.68 -4.38
N ILE A 462 -21.60 -34.07 -4.35
CA ILE A 462 -22.01 -35.48 -4.46
C ILE A 462 -21.58 -36.05 -5.81
N PHE A 463 -21.77 -35.30 -6.90
CA PHE A 463 -21.42 -35.76 -8.24
C PHE A 463 -19.91 -35.99 -8.39
N VAL A 464 -19.09 -35.10 -7.84
CA VAL A 464 -17.62 -35.23 -7.85
C VAL A 464 -17.18 -36.45 -7.05
N VAL A 465 -17.74 -36.68 -5.86
CA VAL A 465 -17.44 -37.87 -5.04
C VAL A 465 -17.83 -39.16 -5.77
N LEU A 466 -19.03 -39.20 -6.37
CA LEU A 466 -19.48 -40.34 -7.16
C LEU A 466 -18.59 -40.61 -8.37
N ALA A 467 -18.20 -39.57 -9.11
CA ALA A 467 -17.28 -39.69 -10.23
C ALA A 467 -15.92 -40.23 -9.78
N GLY A 468 -15.39 -39.74 -8.65
CA GLY A 468 -14.16 -40.25 -8.04
C GLY A 468 -14.24 -41.73 -7.67
N ILE A 469 -15.35 -42.17 -7.06
CA ILE A 469 -15.60 -43.57 -6.72
C ILE A 469 -15.68 -44.43 -7.99
N ILE A 470 -16.39 -43.97 -9.03
CA ILE A 470 -16.53 -44.69 -10.30
C ILE A 470 -15.16 -44.88 -10.96
N ILE A 471 -14.33 -43.84 -11.01
CA ILE A 471 -12.96 -43.91 -11.55
C ILE A 471 -12.12 -44.90 -10.74
N ALA A 472 -12.18 -44.86 -9.40
CA ALA A 472 -11.43 -45.78 -8.55
C ALA A 472 -11.86 -47.25 -8.73
N VAL A 473 -13.15 -47.52 -8.89
CA VAL A 473 -13.68 -48.87 -9.10
C VAL A 473 -13.34 -49.39 -10.50
N LEU A 474 -13.47 -48.55 -11.54
CA LEU A 474 -13.09 -48.91 -12.90
C LEU A 474 -11.58 -49.14 -13.03
N GLY A 475 -10.76 -48.31 -12.37
CA GLY A 475 -9.32 -48.50 -12.29
C GLY A 475 -8.94 -49.84 -11.66
N LYS A 476 -9.56 -50.18 -10.51
CA LYS A 476 -9.34 -51.49 -9.86
C LYS A 476 -9.81 -52.69 -10.70
N ARG A 477 -10.87 -52.54 -11.50
CA ARG A 477 -11.31 -53.59 -12.43
C ARG A 477 -10.33 -53.77 -13.59
N GLY A 478 -9.78 -52.69 -14.13
CA GLY A 478 -8.76 -52.73 -15.18
C GLY A 478 -7.44 -53.38 -14.72
N GLU A 479 -7.02 -53.13 -13.47
CA GLU A 479 -5.85 -53.79 -12.88
C GLU A 479 -6.04 -55.31 -12.71
N GLY A 480 -7.27 -55.76 -12.43
CA GLY A 480 -7.59 -57.18 -12.30
C GLY A 480 -7.46 -57.99 -13.60
N GLU A 481 -7.89 -57.44 -14.74
CA GLU A 481 -7.75 -58.10 -16.05
C GLU A 481 -6.29 -58.07 -16.57
N LEU A 482 -5.52 -57.04 -16.21
CA LEU A 482 -4.10 -56.94 -16.55
C LEU A 482 -3.21 -57.91 -15.74
N LEU A 483 -3.57 -58.21 -14.48
CA LEU A 483 -2.87 -59.18 -13.64
C LEU A 483 -3.11 -60.64 -14.08
N GLU A 484 -4.24 -60.95 -14.73
CA GLU A 484 -4.55 -62.30 -15.24
C GLU A 484 -3.68 -62.69 -16.45
N HIS A 485 -3.10 -61.70 -17.16
CA HIS A 485 -2.19 -61.93 -18.29
C HIS A 485 -0.71 -62.06 -17.87
N GLY A 486 -0.36 -61.78 -16.61
CA GLY A 486 1.01 -61.79 -16.08
C GLY A 486 1.48 -63.12 -15.49
N THR A 487 0.99 -64.28 -15.97
CA THR A 487 1.45 -65.57 -15.46
C THR A 487 2.79 -65.99 -16.09
N ALA A 488 3.59 -66.77 -15.35
CA ALA A 488 4.88 -67.29 -15.84
C ALA A 488 4.76 -68.09 -17.15
N ARG A 489 3.58 -68.67 -17.41
CA ARG A 489 3.25 -69.36 -18.66
C ARG A 489 3.15 -68.39 -19.84
N THR A 490 2.51 -67.22 -19.64
CA THR A 490 2.44 -66.17 -20.66
C THR A 490 3.82 -65.60 -20.95
N ALA A 491 4.65 -65.37 -19.92
CA ALA A 491 6.03 -64.93 -20.10
C ALA A 491 6.88 -65.95 -20.86
N ALA A 492 6.72 -67.25 -20.60
CA ALA A 492 7.38 -68.31 -21.35
C ALA A 492 6.93 -68.35 -22.82
N GLU A 493 5.62 -68.26 -23.09
CA GLU A 493 5.08 -68.25 -24.45
C GLU A 493 5.53 -67.03 -25.25
N VAL A 494 5.61 -65.86 -24.59
CA VAL A 494 6.12 -64.62 -25.17
C VAL A 494 7.59 -64.72 -25.56
N ILE A 495 8.42 -65.41 -24.77
CA ILE A 495 9.85 -65.61 -25.07
C ILE A 495 10.05 -66.71 -26.13
N SER A 496 9.22 -67.76 -26.15
CA SER A 496 9.45 -68.95 -26.97
C SER A 496 8.76 -68.94 -28.34
N ASN A 497 7.76 -68.09 -28.58
CA ASN A 497 6.99 -68.07 -29.83
C ASN A 497 7.15 -66.74 -30.60
N PRO A 498 8.22 -66.60 -31.40
CA PRO A 498 8.54 -65.35 -32.09
C PRO A 498 7.54 -64.99 -33.20
N ASP A 499 6.76 -65.94 -33.71
CA ASP A 499 5.73 -65.68 -34.73
C ASP A 499 4.49 -65.01 -34.14
N LYS A 500 4.16 -65.32 -32.88
CA LYS A 500 3.04 -64.72 -32.16
C LYS A 500 3.43 -63.40 -31.48
N PHE A 501 4.66 -63.29 -30.99
CA PHE A 501 5.20 -62.10 -30.34
C PHE A 501 6.52 -61.69 -31.00
N PRO A 502 6.47 -60.78 -32.00
CA PRO A 502 7.66 -60.31 -32.70
C PRO A 502 8.69 -59.71 -31.74
N PRO A 503 10.00 -59.98 -31.93
CA PRO A 503 11.06 -59.54 -31.01
C PRO A 503 11.10 -58.02 -30.77
N PHE A 504 10.72 -57.21 -31.76
CA PHE A 504 10.72 -55.75 -31.62
C PHE A 504 9.70 -55.22 -30.60
N MET A 505 8.69 -56.02 -30.21
CA MET A 505 7.72 -55.66 -29.17
C MET A 505 8.16 -56.11 -27.78
N LEU A 506 9.30 -56.79 -27.65
CA LEU A 506 9.79 -57.35 -26.40
C LEU A 506 11.12 -56.69 -26.03
N ARG A 507 11.22 -56.23 -24.78
CA ARG A 507 12.47 -55.70 -24.23
C ARG A 507 12.98 -56.69 -23.18
N LEU A 508 13.86 -57.59 -23.62
CA LEU A 508 14.50 -58.57 -22.73
C LEU A 508 15.80 -57.98 -22.15
N GLN A 509 16.01 -58.19 -20.86
CA GLN A 509 17.23 -57.76 -20.17
C GLN A 509 17.76 -58.94 -19.35
N LEU A 510 19.05 -59.27 -19.52
CA LEU A 510 19.75 -60.23 -18.68
C LEU A 510 20.37 -59.49 -17.49
N ARG A 511 20.14 -60.00 -16.28
CA ARG A 511 20.79 -59.50 -15.08
C ARG A 511 21.72 -60.57 -14.55
N ASP A 512 23.02 -60.28 -14.50
CA ASP A 512 23.97 -61.18 -13.86
C ASP A 512 23.77 -61.11 -12.34
N ARG A 513 23.56 -62.28 -11.73
CA ARG A 513 23.17 -62.39 -10.33
C ARG A 513 24.34 -62.19 -9.36
N ILE A 514 25.58 -62.13 -9.84
CA ILE A 514 26.79 -62.04 -8.98
C ILE A 514 27.39 -60.62 -8.94
N ALA A 515 27.27 -59.79 -9.98
CA ALA A 515 27.83 -58.44 -10.00
C ALA A 515 26.82 -57.32 -9.71
N GLY A 516 25.51 -57.58 -9.73
CA GLY A 516 24.46 -56.60 -9.37
C GLY A 516 24.26 -55.43 -10.34
N ASP A 517 25.22 -55.16 -11.22
CA ASP A 517 25.17 -54.14 -12.26
C ASP A 517 24.51 -54.66 -13.55
N MET A 518 23.76 -53.80 -14.22
CA MET A 518 23.07 -54.13 -15.47
C MET A 518 24.08 -54.16 -16.62
N ALA A 519 24.36 -55.34 -17.17
CA ALA A 519 25.04 -55.41 -18.45
C ALA A 519 24.08 -54.94 -19.55
N GLU A 520 24.29 -53.72 -20.08
CA GLU A 520 23.65 -53.24 -21.31
C GLU A 520 24.24 -53.95 -22.53
N THR A 521 23.99 -55.24 -22.65
CA THR A 521 24.13 -55.96 -23.92
C THR A 521 22.74 -56.22 -24.47
N SER A 522 22.45 -55.63 -25.63
CA SER A 522 21.21 -55.89 -26.38
C SER A 522 21.13 -57.39 -26.73
N LEU A 523 20.00 -58.01 -26.37
CA LEU A 523 19.71 -59.43 -26.55
C LEU A 523 19.24 -59.80 -27.97
N ASP A 524 19.23 -58.86 -28.92
CA ASP A 524 18.72 -59.08 -30.29
C ASP A 524 19.47 -60.17 -31.09
N SER A 525 20.58 -60.72 -30.55
CA SER A 525 21.37 -61.80 -31.16
C SER A 525 21.21 -63.18 -30.50
N LEU A 526 20.40 -63.31 -29.44
CA LEU A 526 20.27 -64.55 -28.67
C LEU A 526 18.97 -65.31 -29.02
N HIS A 527 19.11 -66.49 -29.63
CA HIS A 527 18.00 -67.42 -29.81
C HIS A 527 17.85 -68.32 -28.57
N ALA A 528 16.75 -68.16 -27.83
CA ALA A 528 16.41 -69.05 -26.73
C ALA A 528 15.99 -70.43 -27.29
N LYS A 529 16.86 -71.43 -27.13
CA LYS A 529 16.56 -72.80 -27.60
C LYS A 529 15.71 -73.59 -26.60
N HIS A 530 15.89 -73.33 -25.31
CA HIS A 530 15.12 -73.91 -24.21
C HIS A 530 15.01 -72.89 -23.07
N VAL A 531 13.84 -72.81 -22.44
CA VAL A 531 13.59 -71.97 -21.26
C VAL A 531 13.15 -72.87 -20.12
N VAL A 532 13.82 -72.77 -18.97
CA VAL A 532 13.45 -73.50 -17.75
C VAL A 532 13.07 -72.50 -16.68
N LEU A 533 11.85 -72.62 -16.15
CA LEU A 533 11.36 -71.80 -15.06
C LEU A 533 11.57 -72.55 -13.75
N VAL A 534 12.31 -71.96 -12.82
CA VAL A 534 12.57 -72.55 -11.51
C VAL A 534 11.76 -71.78 -10.47
N LYS A 535 10.94 -72.48 -9.68
CA LYS A 535 10.22 -71.89 -8.56
C LYS A 535 11.20 -71.66 -7.40
N ALA A 536 11.07 -70.55 -6.67
CA ALA A 536 12.00 -70.16 -5.60
C ALA A 536 12.05 -71.11 -4.38
N THR A 537 11.33 -72.22 -4.42
CA THR A 537 11.36 -73.35 -3.49
C THR A 537 11.70 -74.58 -4.33
N ASP A 538 12.87 -75.19 -4.11
CA ASP A 538 13.60 -76.23 -4.90
C ASP A 538 12.80 -77.42 -5.50
N ASP A 539 11.73 -77.16 -6.23
CA ASP A 539 11.01 -78.12 -7.08
C ASP A 539 11.09 -77.61 -8.52
N ASN A 540 11.84 -78.33 -9.36
CA ASN A 540 12.03 -78.00 -10.77
C ASN A 540 10.87 -78.57 -11.60
N GLU A 541 9.99 -77.71 -12.11
CA GLU A 541 9.09 -78.09 -13.21
C GLU A 541 9.77 -77.84 -14.56
N HIS A 542 10.07 -78.92 -15.28
CA HIS A 542 10.67 -78.83 -16.61
C HIS A 542 9.59 -78.67 -17.67
N PHE A 543 9.52 -77.49 -18.29
CA PHE A 543 8.77 -77.29 -19.53
C PHE A 543 9.74 -77.36 -20.71
N VAL A 544 9.67 -78.45 -21.48
CA VAL A 544 10.35 -78.53 -22.77
C VAL A 544 9.38 -78.01 -23.82
N VAL A 545 9.61 -76.79 -24.31
CA VAL A 545 8.98 -76.32 -25.55
C VAL A 545 9.93 -76.73 -26.68
N GLY A 546 9.60 -77.84 -27.34
CA GLY A 546 10.19 -78.21 -28.63
C GLY A 546 9.58 -77.37 -29.74
N GLY A 547 10.38 -77.07 -30.77
CA GLY A 547 10.02 -76.15 -31.86
C GLY A 547 8.82 -76.56 -32.70
#